data_AF-A0A916H2T3-F1
#
_entry.id   AF-A0A916H2T3-F1
#
_cell.length_a   1.000
_cell.length_b   1.000
_cell.length_c   1.000
_cell.angle_alpha   90.00
_cell.angle_beta   90.00
_cell.angle_gamma   90.00
#
_symmetry.space_group_name_H-M   'P 1'
#
loop_
_entity.id
_entity.type
_entity.pdbx_description
1 polymer ?
#
loop_
_entity_poly.entity_id
_entity_poly.type
_entity_poly.pdbx_seq_one_letter_code
_entity_poly.pdbx_strand_id
1 'polypeptide(L)'
;MSAPIDPEKPALEADHALRATPDAVRTEADRRGPRIVVLPEVSADGRGIVYRRGSDPFLLPWHLVAGAHAAEVGEPEGVQTVVFDLVLAGRSDARCRFDADPGDPACRLATRIVEGIGRSLCSASLRAAAIEGRPTRSYPDLGSYEDDAPPELLRSA
;
A
#
# COMPACT_ATOMS: atom_id res chain seq x y z
N MET A 1 40.20 -9.36 -36.83
CA MET A 1 38.72 -9.33 -36.84
C MET A 1 38.30 -9.23 -35.38
N SER A 2 38.31 -8.03 -34.80
CA SER A 2 37.20 -7.05 -34.72
C SER A 2 35.96 -7.60 -34.01
N ALA A 3 35.61 -6.91 -32.92
CA ALA A 3 34.58 -7.14 -31.88
C ALA A 3 33.12 -6.94 -32.40
N PRO A 4 32.05 -6.74 -31.59
CA PRO A 4 31.87 -6.75 -30.12
C PRO A 4 30.54 -7.39 -29.60
N ILE A 5 30.31 -7.17 -28.29
CA ILE A 5 29.14 -7.32 -27.41
C ILE A 5 27.81 -6.84 -28.04
N ASP A 6 26.70 -7.58 -27.83
CA ASP A 6 25.47 -7.04 -27.23
C ASP A 6 24.42 -8.14 -26.91
N PRO A 7 23.95 -8.26 -25.65
CA PRO A 7 22.69 -8.92 -25.33
C PRO A 7 21.54 -7.91 -25.45
N GLU A 8 20.70 -8.05 -26.48
CA GLU A 8 19.47 -7.26 -26.62
C GLU A 8 18.47 -7.62 -25.51
N LYS A 9 18.43 -6.72 -24.51
CA LYS A 9 17.24 -6.35 -23.73
C LYS A 9 16.15 -5.87 -24.71
N PRO A 10 14.86 -5.96 -24.33
CA PRO A 10 14.33 -4.79 -23.62
C PRO A 10 13.46 -5.16 -22.42
N ALA A 11 14.04 -5.03 -21.22
CA ALA A 11 13.30 -4.67 -20.03
C ALA A 11 13.09 -3.15 -20.02
N LEU A 12 12.19 -2.69 -20.90
CA LEU A 12 11.92 -1.28 -21.14
C LEU A 12 10.43 -0.95 -21.27
N GLU A 13 9.54 -1.72 -20.64
CA GLU A 13 8.11 -1.35 -20.53
C GLU A 13 7.70 -0.87 -19.13
N ALA A 14 8.54 -1.05 -18.11
CA ALA A 14 8.22 -0.58 -16.76
C ALA A 14 8.57 0.91 -16.51
N ASP A 15 9.45 1.50 -17.32
CA ASP A 15 9.93 2.89 -17.13
C ASP A 15 8.99 3.96 -17.73
N HIS A 16 8.07 3.57 -18.63
CA HIS A 16 7.21 4.52 -19.32
C HIS A 16 5.97 4.96 -18.51
N ALA A 17 5.65 4.28 -17.40
CA ALA A 17 4.48 4.59 -16.57
C ALA A 17 4.68 5.79 -15.61
N LEU A 18 5.87 6.41 -15.62
CA LEU A 18 6.25 7.54 -14.76
C LEU A 18 6.48 8.85 -15.53
N ARG A 19 6.28 8.91 -16.86
CA ARG A 19 6.55 10.10 -17.70
C ARG A 19 5.39 10.51 -18.62
N ALA A 20 4.19 10.69 -18.09
CA ALA A 20 3.12 11.38 -18.82
C ALA A 20 2.80 12.73 -18.14
N THR A 21 2.88 13.80 -18.92
CA THR A 21 2.56 15.19 -18.53
C THR A 21 1.08 15.39 -18.22
N PRO A 22 0.74 16.41 -17.39
CA PRO A 22 -0.63 16.65 -16.98
C PRO A 22 -1.26 17.65 -17.95
N ASP A 23 -1.98 17.18 -18.96
CA ASP A 23 -3.20 17.85 -19.40
C ASP A 23 -3.95 17.03 -20.45
N ALA A 24 -5.28 17.14 -20.40
CA ALA A 24 -6.25 16.52 -21.30
C ALA A 24 -6.35 14.99 -21.26
N VAL A 25 -7.18 14.45 -20.37
CA VAL A 25 -8.42 13.69 -20.70
C VAL A 25 -9.24 13.57 -19.40
N ARG A 26 -10.09 14.58 -19.13
CA ARG A 26 -11.21 14.44 -18.19
C ARG A 26 -12.44 13.95 -18.95
N THR A 27 -12.45 12.67 -19.34
CA THR A 27 -13.67 12.02 -19.84
C THR A 27 -13.57 10.51 -19.64
N GLU A 28 -14.52 9.93 -18.91
CA GLU A 28 -14.86 8.49 -18.85
C GLU A 28 -13.99 7.52 -18.02
N ALA A 29 -13.13 7.96 -17.10
CA ALA A 29 -12.36 7.06 -16.23
C ALA A 29 -13.07 6.63 -14.92
N ASP A 30 -14.30 7.06 -14.68
CA ASP A 30 -14.91 7.11 -13.34
C ASP A 30 -15.72 5.85 -12.94
N ARG A 31 -15.24 4.66 -13.31
CA ARG A 31 -15.83 3.36 -12.89
C ARG A 31 -14.82 2.28 -12.53
N ARG A 32 -13.52 2.56 -12.60
CA ARG A 32 -12.50 1.62 -12.14
C ARG A 32 -12.08 2.07 -10.75
N GLY A 33 -12.45 1.28 -9.73
CA GLY A 33 -12.01 1.51 -8.36
C GLY A 33 -10.48 1.62 -8.25
N PRO A 34 -9.96 2.04 -7.08
CA PRO A 34 -8.53 2.27 -6.90
C PRO A 34 -7.74 1.00 -7.22
N ARG A 35 -6.68 1.12 -8.01
CA ARG A 35 -5.75 0.05 -8.32
C ARG A 35 -5.00 -0.37 -7.07
N ILE A 36 -5.19 -1.61 -6.63
CA ILE A 36 -4.53 -2.18 -5.46
C ILE A 36 -3.27 -2.92 -5.90
N VAL A 37 -2.13 -2.57 -5.32
CA VAL A 37 -0.85 -3.26 -5.51
C VAL A 37 -0.52 -4.01 -4.21
N VAL A 38 -0.62 -5.33 -4.22
CA VAL A 38 -0.25 -6.15 -3.07
C VAL A 38 1.26 -6.24 -2.94
N LEU A 39 1.78 -5.97 -1.74
CA LEU A 39 3.19 -6.03 -1.37
C LEU A 39 3.45 -7.31 -0.57
N PRO A 40 4.19 -8.29 -1.11
CA PRO A 40 4.53 -9.52 -0.40
C PRO A 40 5.74 -9.35 0.54
N GLU A 41 5.79 -10.18 1.59
CA GLU A 41 6.93 -10.29 2.52
C GLU A 41 7.39 -8.93 3.08
N VAL A 42 6.45 -8.23 3.72
CA VAL A 42 6.66 -6.85 4.17
C VAL A 42 7.36 -6.77 5.52
N SER A 43 8.31 -5.84 5.59
CA SER A 43 8.85 -5.29 6.83
C SER A 43 8.93 -3.76 6.72
N ALA A 44 9.14 -3.08 7.84
CA ALA A 44 9.22 -1.62 7.87
C ALA A 44 10.48 -1.18 8.62
N ASP A 45 11.19 -0.20 8.07
CA ASP A 45 12.37 0.43 8.68
C ASP A 45 12.26 1.97 8.69
N GLY A 46 13.31 2.65 9.14
CA GLY A 46 13.32 4.12 9.21
C GLY A 46 13.22 4.84 7.84
N ARG A 47 13.35 4.12 6.72
CA ARG A 47 13.31 4.67 5.36
C ARG A 47 11.96 4.42 4.67
N GLY A 48 11.30 3.31 4.96
CA GLY A 48 10.08 2.93 4.26
C GLY A 48 9.57 1.52 4.58
N ILE A 49 8.65 1.07 3.74
CA ILE A 49 8.24 -0.32 3.63
C ILE A 49 9.24 -1.06 2.73
N VAL A 50 9.85 -2.10 3.27
CA VAL A 50 10.68 -3.06 2.54
C VAL A 50 9.83 -4.27 2.21
N TYR A 51 9.79 -4.65 0.94
CA TYR A 51 9.04 -5.82 0.46
C TYR A 51 9.89 -6.61 -0.53
N ARG A 52 9.59 -7.90 -0.72
CA ARG A 52 10.38 -8.76 -1.63
C ARG A 52 9.52 -9.30 -2.75
N ARG A 53 9.95 -9.16 -4.00
CA ARG A 53 9.35 -9.91 -5.11
C ARG A 53 10.34 -10.98 -5.55
N GLY A 54 10.11 -12.21 -5.11
CA GLY A 54 11.10 -13.27 -5.23
C GLY A 54 12.35 -12.95 -4.41
N SER A 55 13.53 -13.05 -5.01
CA SER A 55 14.79 -12.74 -4.33
C SER A 55 15.05 -11.26 -4.15
N ASP A 56 14.38 -10.39 -4.91
CA ASP A 56 14.76 -8.99 -5.02
C ASP A 56 14.04 -8.12 -3.97
N PRO A 57 14.79 -7.35 -3.15
CA PRO A 57 14.21 -6.42 -2.21
C PRO A 57 13.87 -5.08 -2.88
N PHE A 58 12.74 -4.51 -2.51
CA PHE A 58 12.26 -3.22 -2.97
C PHE A 58 11.91 -2.34 -1.77
N LEU A 59 11.99 -1.03 -1.95
CA LEU A 59 11.67 -0.03 -0.94
C LEU A 59 10.55 0.88 -1.46
N LEU A 60 9.45 0.96 -0.71
CA LEU A 60 8.48 2.05 -0.81
C LEU A 60 8.84 3.08 0.27
N PRO A 61 9.50 4.20 -0.07
CA PRO A 61 9.96 5.17 0.90
C PRO A 61 8.81 5.98 1.50
N TRP A 62 8.95 6.40 2.77
CA TRP A 62 7.89 7.09 3.50
C TRP A 62 7.40 8.38 2.84
N HIS A 63 8.28 9.14 2.18
CA HIS A 63 7.91 10.39 1.50
C HIS A 63 6.97 10.19 0.30
N LEU A 64 6.80 8.95 -0.18
CA LEU A 64 5.82 8.62 -1.21
C LEU A 64 4.47 8.15 -0.64
N VAL A 65 4.32 8.09 0.69
CA VAL A 65 3.08 7.68 1.35
C VAL A 65 2.35 8.93 1.84
N ALA A 66 1.18 9.20 1.26
CA ALA A 66 0.32 10.34 1.60
C ALA A 66 -0.65 10.05 2.76
N GLY A 67 -0.88 8.77 3.05
CA GLY A 67 -1.74 8.36 4.16
C GLY A 67 -1.76 6.84 4.34
N ALA A 68 -2.26 6.39 5.48
CA ALA A 68 -2.30 4.97 5.80
C ALA A 68 -3.50 4.54 6.65
N HIS A 69 -3.99 3.33 6.34
CA HIS A 69 -5.20 2.73 6.90
C HIS A 69 -4.93 1.31 7.34
N ALA A 70 -5.68 0.86 8.35
CA ALA A 70 -5.71 -0.52 8.77
C ALA A 70 -7.15 -1.00 8.97
N ALA A 71 -7.40 -2.28 8.69
CA ALA A 71 -8.66 -2.95 8.96
C ALA A 71 -8.39 -4.43 9.29
N GLU A 72 -9.20 -5.01 10.16
CA GLU A 72 -9.22 -6.44 10.39
C GLU A 72 -10.13 -7.07 9.32
N VAL A 73 -9.68 -8.14 8.69
CA VAL A 73 -10.43 -8.81 7.64
C VAL A 73 -10.44 -10.31 7.90
N GLY A 74 -11.63 -10.90 7.85
CA GLY A 74 -11.87 -12.32 8.05
C GLY A 74 -13.07 -12.59 8.94
N GLU A 75 -13.45 -13.86 9.02
CA GLU A 75 -14.56 -14.29 9.87
C GLU A 75 -14.17 -14.23 11.36
N PRO A 76 -15.08 -13.83 12.28
CA PRO A 76 -14.80 -13.76 13.71
C PRO A 76 -14.32 -15.08 14.31
N GLU A 77 -14.91 -16.19 13.88
CA GLU A 77 -14.55 -17.55 14.30
C GLU A 77 -13.47 -18.19 13.41
N GLY A 78 -13.05 -17.49 12.35
CA GLY A 78 -12.16 -17.98 11.31
C GLY A 78 -10.77 -17.33 11.33
N VAL A 79 -10.08 -17.43 10.20
CA VAL A 79 -8.78 -16.78 10.02
C VAL A 79 -8.98 -15.29 9.86
N GLN A 80 -8.39 -14.51 10.75
CA GLN A 80 -8.37 -13.06 10.72
C GLN A 80 -6.98 -12.56 10.33
N THR A 81 -6.93 -11.48 9.56
CA THR A 81 -5.69 -10.75 9.27
C THR A 81 -5.90 -9.26 9.42
N VAL A 82 -4.83 -8.51 9.73
CA VAL A 82 -4.84 -7.05 9.69
C VAL A 82 -4.31 -6.60 8.34
N VAL A 83 -5.18 -6.00 7.54
CA VAL A 83 -4.85 -5.41 6.25
C VAL A 83 -4.42 -3.97 6.45
N PHE A 84 -3.31 -3.58 5.82
CA PHE A 84 -2.80 -2.23 5.75
C PHE A 84 -2.89 -1.71 4.33
N ASP A 85 -3.48 -0.53 4.15
CA ASP A 85 -3.50 0.19 2.88
C ASP A 85 -2.72 1.51 2.99
N LEU A 86 -1.72 1.67 2.12
CA LEU A 86 -0.92 2.88 1.98
C LEU A 86 -1.34 3.65 0.73
N VAL A 87 -1.76 4.90 0.91
CA VAL A 87 -2.08 5.83 -0.16
C VAL A 87 -0.80 6.45 -0.69
N LEU A 88 -0.62 6.46 -2.00
CA LEU A 88 0.59 7.00 -2.62
C LEU A 88 0.45 8.48 -2.96
N ALA A 89 1.48 9.26 -2.64
CA ALA A 89 1.53 10.68 -2.99
C ALA A 89 1.49 10.87 -4.52
N GLY A 90 0.60 11.74 -5.00
CA GLY A 90 0.43 12.03 -6.43
C GLY A 90 -0.21 10.89 -7.25
N ARG A 91 -0.71 9.82 -6.61
CA ARG A 91 -1.37 8.68 -7.25
C ARG A 91 -2.63 8.31 -6.48
N SER A 92 -3.67 9.13 -6.64
CA SER A 92 -4.98 8.91 -6.00
C SER A 92 -5.72 7.68 -6.50
N ASP A 93 -5.33 7.18 -7.68
CA ASP A 93 -5.86 6.00 -8.32
C ASP A 93 -5.20 4.69 -7.84
N ALA A 94 -4.17 4.75 -6.98
CA ALA A 94 -3.40 3.58 -6.59
C ALA A 94 -3.08 3.54 -5.09
N ARG A 95 -3.14 2.32 -4.52
CA ARG A 95 -2.72 2.06 -3.14
C ARG A 95 -1.89 0.79 -3.04
N CYS A 96 -0.97 0.76 -2.08
CA CYS A 96 -0.20 -0.43 -1.75
C CYS A 96 -0.86 -1.14 -0.56
N ARG A 97 -1.11 -2.44 -0.70
CA ARG A 97 -1.73 -3.27 0.33
C ARG A 97 -0.77 -4.33 0.83
N PHE A 98 -0.78 -4.60 2.13
CA PHE A 98 -0.17 -5.80 2.69
C PHE A 98 -0.90 -6.18 3.97
N ASP A 99 -0.64 -7.39 4.44
CA ASP A 99 -1.30 -7.95 5.61
C ASP A 99 -0.29 -8.36 6.69
N ALA A 100 -0.79 -8.52 7.90
CA ALA A 100 -0.05 -9.06 9.01
C ALA A 100 -0.99 -9.78 9.98
N ASP A 101 -0.45 -10.77 10.70
CA ASP A 101 -1.18 -11.42 11.77
C ASP A 101 -1.61 -10.39 12.84
N PRO A 102 -2.83 -10.52 13.40
CA PRO A 102 -3.29 -9.67 14.48
C PRO A 102 -2.38 -9.72 15.72
N GLY A 103 -2.38 -8.65 16.51
CA GLY A 103 -1.58 -8.53 17.72
C GLY A 103 -0.19 -7.94 17.46
N ASP A 104 0.86 -8.55 18.02
CA ASP A 104 2.22 -8.00 17.99
C ASP A 104 2.78 -7.71 16.58
N PRO A 105 2.61 -8.58 15.57
CA PRO A 105 3.08 -8.29 14.21
C PRO A 105 2.42 -7.05 13.61
N ALA A 106 1.09 -6.97 13.66
CA ALA A 106 0.33 -5.79 13.25
C ALA A 106 0.72 -4.53 14.03
N CYS A 107 0.90 -4.64 15.35
CA CYS A 107 1.28 -3.52 16.23
C CYS A 107 2.64 -2.93 15.83
N ARG A 108 3.64 -3.77 15.60
CA ARG A 108 4.98 -3.32 15.17
C ARG A 108 4.93 -2.62 13.82
N LEU A 109 4.23 -3.18 12.84
CA LEU A 109 4.11 -2.57 11.51
C LEU A 109 3.36 -1.24 11.59
N ALA A 110 2.22 -1.20 12.29
CA ALA A 110 1.43 0.01 12.48
C ALA A 110 2.24 1.12 13.16
N THR A 111 3.01 0.78 14.21
CA THR A 111 3.91 1.72 14.89
C THR A 111 4.94 2.31 13.93
N ARG A 112 5.59 1.47 13.12
CA ARG A 112 6.57 1.94 12.13
C ARG A 112 5.95 2.83 11.06
N ILE A 113 4.74 2.52 10.60
CA ILE A 113 4.04 3.39 9.66
C ILE A 113 3.76 4.74 10.33
N VAL A 114 3.23 4.75 11.55
CA VAL A 114 2.91 5.99 12.30
C VAL A 114 4.16 6.86 12.51
N GLU A 115 5.29 6.24 12.86
CA GLU A 115 6.58 6.93 12.99
C GLU A 115 7.08 7.48 11.65
N GLY A 116 6.95 6.68 10.58
CA GLY A 116 7.49 7.00 9.26
C GLY A 116 6.76 8.10 8.51
N ILE A 117 5.42 8.08 8.55
CA ILE A 117 4.58 9.06 7.81
C ILE A 117 4.02 10.17 8.71
N GLY A 118 4.08 9.98 10.03
CA GLY A 118 3.54 10.92 11.01
C GLY A 118 2.05 10.71 11.31
N ARG A 119 1.69 10.93 12.58
CA ARG A 119 0.36 10.66 13.14
C ARG A 119 -0.81 11.36 12.42
N SER A 120 -0.57 12.53 11.82
CA SER A 120 -1.59 13.30 11.10
C SER A 120 -2.01 12.67 9.78
N LEU A 121 -1.17 11.84 9.16
CA LEU A 121 -1.46 11.12 7.92
C LEU A 121 -2.04 9.71 8.18
N CYS A 122 -2.15 9.31 9.44
CA CYS A 122 -2.70 8.01 9.84
C CYS A 122 -4.20 8.13 10.15
N SER A 123 -4.98 7.18 9.64
CA SER A 123 -6.36 7.00 10.06
C SER A 123 -6.49 6.62 11.54
N ALA A 124 -7.70 6.75 12.10
CA ALA A 124 -7.96 6.30 13.47
C ALA A 124 -7.75 4.80 13.65
N SER A 125 -8.13 3.99 12.65
CA SER A 125 -7.98 2.54 12.72
C SER A 125 -6.52 2.09 12.70
N LEU A 126 -5.66 2.75 11.91
CA LEU A 126 -4.22 2.50 11.95
C LEU A 126 -3.62 2.86 13.32
N ARG A 127 -4.04 3.98 13.92
CA ARG A 127 -3.55 4.36 15.25
C ARG A 127 -3.96 3.38 16.33
N ALA A 128 -5.17 2.82 16.26
CA ALA A 128 -5.59 1.76 17.16
C ALA A 128 -4.74 0.49 16.97
N ALA A 129 -4.49 0.09 15.72
CA ALA A 129 -3.61 -1.04 15.43
C ALA A 129 -2.19 -0.84 16.00
N ALA A 130 -1.66 0.39 16.00
CA ALA A 130 -0.36 0.71 16.60
C ALA A 130 -0.31 0.61 18.13
N ILE A 131 -1.45 0.66 18.81
CA ILE A 131 -1.54 0.58 20.27
C ILE A 131 -1.90 -0.84 20.71
N GLU A 132 -2.88 -1.44 20.04
CA GLU A 132 -3.55 -2.66 20.49
C GLU A 132 -3.27 -3.87 19.58
N GLY A 133 -2.60 -3.67 18.44
CA GLY A 133 -2.46 -4.70 17.41
C GLY A 133 -3.79 -5.06 16.72
N ARG A 134 -4.86 -4.30 17.01
CA ARG A 134 -6.19 -4.45 16.41
C ARG A 134 -6.72 -3.10 15.92
N PRO A 135 -7.13 -3.00 14.65
CA PRO A 135 -7.77 -1.80 14.14
C PRO A 135 -9.21 -1.69 14.63
N THR A 136 -9.76 -0.47 14.64
CA THR A 136 -11.16 -0.23 15.05
C THR A 136 -12.19 -0.63 13.97
N ARG A 137 -11.74 -1.03 12.78
CA ARG A 137 -12.60 -1.46 11.67
C ARG A 137 -12.38 -2.94 11.41
N SER A 138 -13.47 -3.67 11.20
CA SER A 138 -13.45 -5.10 10.89
C SER A 138 -14.44 -5.42 9.78
N TYR A 139 -14.06 -6.31 8.88
CA TYR A 139 -14.85 -6.74 7.73
C TYR A 139 -14.81 -8.26 7.60
N PRO A 140 -15.91 -8.91 7.19
CA PRO A 140 -15.95 -10.37 7.05
C PRO A 140 -15.02 -10.88 5.94
N ASP A 141 -14.77 -10.05 4.91
CA ASP A 141 -13.97 -10.41 3.75
C ASP A 141 -13.37 -9.15 3.07
N LEU A 142 -12.44 -9.38 2.14
CA LEU A 142 -11.74 -8.30 1.43
C LEU A 142 -12.65 -7.50 0.50
N GLY A 143 -13.68 -8.11 -0.08
CA GLY A 143 -14.64 -7.43 -0.95
C GLY A 143 -15.46 -6.41 -0.15
N SER A 144 -15.98 -6.83 1.00
CA SER A 144 -16.67 -5.96 1.95
C SER A 144 -15.80 -4.77 2.40
N TYR A 145 -14.50 -5.00 2.65
CA TYR A 145 -13.56 -3.93 2.97
C TYR A 145 -13.33 -2.96 1.80
N GLU A 146 -13.26 -3.48 0.57
CA GLU A 146 -13.04 -2.68 -0.64
C GLU A 146 -14.25 -1.82 -1.00
N ASP A 147 -15.46 -2.31 -0.77
CA ASP A 147 -16.71 -1.60 -1.01
C ASP A 147 -16.93 -0.46 0.00
N ASP A 148 -16.49 -0.61 1.26
CA ASP A 148 -16.56 0.41 2.32
C ASP A 148 -15.25 1.20 2.48
N ALA A 149 -14.48 1.34 1.39
CA ALA A 149 -13.18 2.02 1.44
C ALA A 149 -13.29 3.37 2.16
N PRO A 150 -12.55 3.59 3.26
CA PRO A 150 -12.67 4.80 4.06
C PRO A 150 -12.61 6.07 3.20
N PRO A 151 -13.41 7.12 3.48
CA PRO A 151 -13.35 8.38 2.72
C PRO A 151 -11.96 9.02 2.77
N GLU A 152 -11.15 8.71 3.78
CA GLU A 152 -9.76 9.11 3.89
C GLU A 152 -8.85 8.47 2.83
N LEU A 153 -9.22 7.30 2.27
CA LEU A 153 -8.59 6.72 1.08
C LEU A 153 -9.00 7.43 -0.22
N LEU A 154 -10.11 8.17 -0.20
CA LEU A 154 -10.68 8.87 -1.37
C LEU A 154 -10.30 10.36 -1.43
N ARG A 155 -9.84 10.96 -0.32
CA ARG A 155 -9.55 12.40 -0.18
C ARG A 155 -8.24 12.88 -0.82
N SER A 156 -7.49 12.01 -1.49
CA SER A 156 -6.30 12.42 -2.25
C SER A 156 -6.57 12.65 -3.74
N ALA A 157 -7.85 12.57 -4.18
CA ALA A 157 -8.31 12.85 -5.54
C ALA A 157 -8.55 14.34 -5.83
#